data_AF-A0A6A5QS92-F1
#
_entry.id   AF-A0A6A5QS92-F1
#
_cell.length_a   1.000
_cell.length_b   1.000
_cell.length_c   1.000
_cell.angle_alpha   90.00
_cell.angle_beta   90.00
_cell.angle_gamma   90.00
#
_symmetry.space_group_name_H-M   'P 1'
#
loop_
_entity.id
_entity.type
_entity.pdbx_description
1 polymer ?
#
loop_
_entity_poly.entity_id
_entity_poly.type
_entity_poly.pdbx_seq_one_letter_code
_entity_poly.pdbx_strand_id
1 'polypeptide(L)'
;MAALNSYFVPGFGISRTVIQNEIRYHCGPDAIVRPYTFQGRDGFLVTTIGPPLTKAQLDDLKESSREYEEKQSRIANESSVFVNAPVPINQRIRRSP
;
A
#
# COMPACT_ATOMS: atom_id res chain seq x y z
N MET A 1 -0.18 27.86 4.62
CA MET A 1 0.48 26.83 3.80
C MET A 1 -0.14 25.49 4.15
N ALA A 2 -0.67 24.76 3.17
CA ALA A 2 -1.09 23.38 3.43
C ALA A 2 0.18 22.50 3.51
N ALA A 3 0.38 21.84 4.64
CA ALA A 3 1.57 21.02 4.88
C ALA A 3 1.43 19.70 4.12
N LEU A 4 2.45 19.37 3.32
CA LEU A 4 2.55 18.06 2.69
C LEU A 4 2.88 17.03 3.77
N ASN A 5 1.93 16.13 4.04
CA ASN A 5 2.08 15.02 4.96
C ASN A 5 2.43 13.77 4.17
N SER A 6 3.56 13.15 4.50
CA SER A 6 3.97 11.87 3.93
C SER A 6 4.10 10.82 5.02
N TYR A 7 3.42 9.68 4.86
CA TYR A 7 3.43 8.58 5.82
C TYR A 7 3.46 7.21 5.14
N PHE A 8 3.98 6.24 5.87
CA PHE A 8 4.11 4.86 5.41
C PHE A 8 2.85 4.06 5.74
N VAL A 9 2.30 3.40 4.73
CA VAL A 9 1.20 2.45 4.84
C VAL A 9 1.77 1.06 4.58
N PRO A 10 1.69 0.12 5.54
CA PRO A 10 2.10 -1.27 5.32
C PRO A 10 1.31 -1.86 4.15
N GLY A 11 1.97 -2.55 3.22
CA GLY A 11 1.28 -3.14 2.08
C GLY A 11 0.46 -4.39 2.44
N PHE A 12 0.60 -4.90 3.67
CA PHE A 12 -0.02 -6.16 4.09
C PHE A 12 -1.55 -6.03 4.04
N GLY A 13 -2.19 -6.84 3.19
CA GLY A 13 -3.64 -6.82 2.99
C GLY A 13 -4.17 -5.62 2.20
N ILE A 14 -3.30 -4.85 1.53
CA ILE A 14 -3.71 -3.72 0.68
C ILE A 14 -3.24 -3.95 -0.75
N SER A 15 -4.20 -3.99 -1.68
CA SER A 15 -3.93 -4.13 -3.11
C SER A 15 -3.45 -2.81 -3.69
N ARG A 16 -2.40 -2.86 -4.53
CA ARG A 16 -1.84 -1.69 -5.22
C ARG A 16 -2.90 -0.93 -6.02
N THR A 17 -3.79 -1.65 -6.70
CA THR A 17 -4.83 -1.03 -7.54
C THR A 17 -5.86 -0.30 -6.67
N VAL A 18 -6.25 -0.91 -5.55
CA VAL A 18 -7.23 -0.33 -4.63
C VAL A 18 -6.67 0.94 -4.00
N ILE A 19 -5.47 0.89 -3.41
CA ILE A 19 -4.89 2.07 -2.76
C ILE A 19 -4.64 3.21 -3.75
N GLN A 20 -4.25 2.93 -5.01
CA GLN A 20 -4.07 3.96 -6.02
C GLN A 20 -5.38 4.65 -6.42
N ASN A 21 -6.49 3.91 -6.44
CA ASN A 21 -7.81 4.44 -6.78
C ASN A 21 -8.45 5.15 -5.58
N GLU A 22 -8.47 4.52 -4.41
CA GLU A 22 -9.17 4.99 -3.21
C GLU A 22 -8.47 6.17 -2.52
N ILE A 23 -7.14 6.28 -2.62
CA ILE A 23 -6.43 7.36 -1.93
C ILE A 23 -6.90 8.76 -2.35
N ARG A 24 -7.30 8.91 -3.63
CA ARG A 24 -7.81 10.18 -4.14
C ARG A 24 -9.16 10.56 -3.55
N TYR A 25 -9.98 9.58 -3.19
CA TYR A 25 -11.27 9.81 -2.53
C TYR A 25 -11.09 10.20 -1.07
N HIS A 26 -10.16 9.56 -0.35
CA HIS A 26 -9.94 9.84 1.08
C HIS A 26 -9.09 11.10 1.34
N CYS A 27 -8.09 11.34 0.51
CA CYS A 27 -7.07 12.38 0.76
C CYS A 27 -7.09 13.52 -0.27
N GLY A 28 -8.01 13.46 -1.24
CA GLY A 28 -8.15 14.45 -2.29
C GLY A 28 -7.35 14.14 -3.56
N PRO A 29 -7.60 14.87 -4.66
CA PRO A 29 -7.01 14.60 -5.97
C PRO A 29 -5.49 14.75 -6.00
N ASP A 30 -4.93 15.57 -5.12
CA ASP A 30 -3.48 15.79 -5.00
C ASP A 30 -2.76 14.69 -4.19
N ALA A 31 -3.50 13.68 -3.71
CA ALA A 31 -2.91 12.57 -2.99
C ALA A 31 -2.13 11.65 -3.93
N ILE A 32 -0.87 11.40 -3.58
CA ILE A 32 0.05 10.57 -4.35
C ILE A 32 0.40 9.33 -3.54
N VAL A 33 0.30 8.17 -4.18
CA VAL A 33 0.73 6.88 -3.66
C VAL A 33 1.83 6.31 -4.54
N ARG A 34 2.91 5.86 -3.90
CA ARG A 34 3.98 5.12 -4.57
C ARG A 34 4.38 3.88 -3.77
N PRO A 35 4.79 2.78 -4.43
CA PRO A 35 5.42 1.66 -3.75
C PRO A 35 6.65 2.14 -2.98
N TYR A 36 6.81 1.67 -1.75
CA TYR A 36 7.92 2.04 -0.88
C TYR A 36 8.23 0.92 0.11
N THR A 37 9.51 0.70 0.36
CA THR A 37 9.97 -0.28 1.36
C THR A 37 10.54 0.47 2.55
N PHE A 38 9.90 0.34 3.71
CA PHE A 38 10.38 0.95 4.95
C PHE A 38 10.90 -0.12 5.91
N GLN A 39 12.19 -0.04 6.25
CA GLN A 39 12.85 -0.99 7.17
C GLN A 39 12.69 -2.47 6.76
N GLY A 40 12.72 -2.75 5.45
CA GLY A 40 12.53 -4.11 4.92
C GLY A 40 11.08 -4.60 4.91
N ARG A 41 10.12 -3.71 5.20
CA ARG A 41 8.68 -3.98 5.01
C ARG A 41 8.19 -3.29 3.77
N ASP A 42 7.62 -4.07 2.85
CA ASP A 42 7.01 -3.52 1.66
C ASP A 42 5.66 -2.88 1.97
N GLY A 43 5.42 -1.75 1.31
CA GLY A 43 4.19 -1.00 1.45
C GLY A 43 4.14 0.16 0.50
N PHE A 44 3.47 1.21 0.94
CA PHE A 44 3.20 2.38 0.13
C PHE A 44 3.56 3.64 0.91
N LEU A 45 4.23 4.58 0.25
CA LEU A 45 4.38 5.92 0.76
C LEU A 45 3.25 6.77 0.20
N VAL A 46 2.38 7.21 1.10
CA VAL A 46 1.27 8.11 0.79
C VAL A 46 1.75 9.53 1.07
N THR A 47 1.53 10.45 0.13
CA THR A 47 1.81 11.88 0.28
C THR A 47 0.54 12.67 -0.02
N THR A 48 0.11 13.52 0.92
CA THR A 48 -1.16 14.27 0.84
C THR A 48 -0.95 15.69 1.33
N ILE A 49 -1.81 16.62 0.90
CA ILE A 49 -1.78 18.03 1.32
C ILE A 49 -2.68 18.25 2.57
N GLY A 50 -3.39 17.20 3.01
CA GLY A 50 -4.38 17.23 4.09
C GLY A 50 -4.00 16.39 5.31
N PRO A 51 -4.95 16.13 6.22
CA PRO A 51 -4.72 15.23 7.35
C PRO A 51 -4.33 13.82 6.87
N PRO A 52 -3.53 13.09 7.66
CA PRO A 52 -3.22 11.69 7.35
C PRO A 52 -4.48 10.83 7.37
N LEU A 53 -4.45 9.70 6.65
CA LEU A 53 -5.50 8.69 6.69
C LEU A 53 -5.81 8.31 8.14
N THR A 54 -7.11 8.31 8.46
CA THR A 54 -7.60 7.78 9.74
C THR A 54 -7.54 6.26 9.75
N LYS A 55 -7.54 5.67 10.95
CA LYS A 55 -7.52 4.21 11.11
C LYS A 55 -8.72 3.54 10.42
N ALA A 56 -9.91 4.15 10.49
CA ALA A 56 -11.11 3.67 9.80
C ALA A 56 -10.89 3.60 8.28
N GLN A 57 -10.38 4.68 7.66
CA GLN A 57 -10.10 4.68 6.23
C GLN A 57 -9.04 3.65 5.81
N LEU A 58 -8.07 3.37 6.69
CA LEU A 58 -7.10 2.29 6.45
C LEU A 58 -7.73 0.90 6.53
N ASP A 59 -8.74 0.71 7.36
CA ASP A 59 -9.46 -0.56 7.46
C ASP A 59 -10.43 -0.73 6.28
N ASP A 60 -11.10 0.34 5.84
CA ASP A 60 -11.90 0.36 4.60
C ASP A 60 -11.04 -0.04 3.39
N LEU A 61 -9.84 0.53 3.26
CA LEU A 61 -8.88 0.19 2.19
C LEU A 61 -8.51 -1.30 2.17
N LYS A 62 -8.38 -1.93 3.34
CA LYS A 62 -8.08 -3.37 3.43
C LYS A 62 -9.28 -4.22 3.04
N GLU A 63 -10.48 -3.81 3.45
CA GLU A 63 -11.72 -4.49 3.09
C GLU A 63 -11.95 -4.43 1.57
N SER A 64 -11.87 -3.23 0.98
CA SER A 64 -11.91 -3.03 -0.47
C SER A 64 -10.83 -3.85 -1.20
N SER A 65 -9.62 -3.91 -0.64
CA SER A 65 -8.52 -4.72 -1.19
C SER A 65 -8.83 -6.21 -1.20
N ARG A 66 -9.40 -6.72 -0.10
CA ARG A 66 -9.81 -8.12 0.03
C ARG A 66 -10.91 -8.47 -0.95
N GLU A 67 -11.95 -7.65 -1.05
CA GLU A 67 -13.04 -7.86 -2.01
C GLU A 67 -12.54 -7.81 -3.46
N TYR A 68 -11.63 -6.87 -3.75
CA TYR A 68 -11.01 -6.75 -5.06
C TYR A 68 -10.21 -8.00 -5.41
N GLU A 69 -9.42 -8.54 -4.49
CA GLU A 69 -8.68 -9.80 -4.68
C GLU A 69 -9.60 -11.01 -4.88
N GLU A 70 -10.67 -11.14 -4.09
CA GLU A 70 -11.66 -12.21 -4.27
C GLU A 70 -12.36 -12.13 -5.63
N LYS A 71 -12.63 -10.91 -6.11
CA LYS A 71 -13.23 -10.67 -7.42
C LYS A 71 -12.25 -10.95 -8.56
N GLN A 72 -10.99 -10.49 -8.43
CA GLN A 72 -9.94 -10.78 -9.41
C GLN A 72 -9.61 -12.27 -9.48
N SER A 73 -9.57 -12.97 -8.34
CA SER A 73 -9.30 -14.41 -8.28
C SER A 73 -10.37 -15.23 -9.02
N ARG A 74 -11.64 -14.80 -8.97
CA ARG A 74 -12.73 -15.41 -9.73
C ARG A 74 -12.63 -15.18 -11.24
N ILE A 75 -11.98 -14.09 -11.66
CA ILE A 75 -11.94 -13.65 -13.07
C ILE A 75 -10.63 -14.11 -13.76
N ALA A 76 -9.49 -14.09 -13.07
CA ALA A 76 -8.19 -14.08 -13.74
C ALA A 76 -7.59 -15.46 -14.04
N ASN A 77 -7.79 -16.51 -13.23
CA ASN A 77 -7.10 -17.81 -13.37
C ASN A 77 -5.57 -17.73 -13.65
N GLU A 78 -4.94 -16.58 -13.36
CA GLU A 78 -3.57 -16.25 -13.70
C GLU A 78 -2.96 -15.39 -12.60
N SER A 79 -1.78 -15.83 -12.16
CA SER A 79 -1.19 -15.69 -10.84
C SER A 79 -0.23 -14.52 -10.74
N SER A 80 -0.61 -13.34 -11.22
CA SER A 80 0.10 -12.10 -10.84
C SER A 80 -0.62 -11.38 -9.71
N VAL A 81 -1.15 -12.14 -8.75
CA VAL A 81 -1.61 -11.60 -7.48
C VAL A 81 -0.37 -11.49 -6.61
N PHE A 82 0.24 -10.30 -6.56
CA PHE A 82 1.20 -9.98 -5.50
C PHE A 82 0.44 -9.86 -4.18
N VAL A 83 -0.02 -11.02 -3.68
CA VAL A 83 -0.35 -11.21 -2.28
C VAL A 83 0.96 -11.12 -1.52
N ASN A 84 0.91 -10.28 -0.51
CA ASN A 84 2.00 -9.93 0.38
C ASN A 84 2.48 -11.18 1.16
N ALA A 85 3.30 -12.03 0.53
CA ALA A 85 4.13 -12.96 1.27
C ALA A 85 5.20 -12.13 1.99
N PRO A 86 5.46 -12.35 3.29
CA PRO A 86 6.61 -11.73 3.93
C PRO A 86 7.86 -12.13 3.14
N VAL A 87 8.46 -11.16 2.46
CA VAL A 87 9.72 -11.39 1.74
C VAL A 87 10.72 -11.88 2.79
N PRO A 88 11.32 -13.07 2.65
CA PRO A 88 12.32 -13.53 3.58
C PRO A 88 13.43 -12.48 3.59
N ILE A 89 13.74 -11.95 4.77
CA ILE A 89 14.85 -11.03 4.99
C ILE A 89 16.12 -11.84 4.71
N ASN A 90 16.50 -11.98 3.45
CA ASN A 90 17.86 -12.35 3.10
C ASN A 90 18.71 -11.15 3.51
N GLN A 91 19.14 -11.17 4.77
CA GLN A 91 20.22 -10.35 5.29
C GLN A 91 21.33 -10.41 4.24
N ARG A 92 21.50 -9.31 3.49
CA ARG A 92 22.74 -9.09 2.75
C ARG A 92 23.82 -9.03 3.82
N ILE A 93 24.46 -10.19 4.07
CA ILE A 93 25.69 -10.29 4.83
C ILE A 93 26.65 -9.35 4.12
N ARG A 94 26.89 -8.18 4.73
CA ARG A 94 27.93 -7.27 4.30
C ARG A 94 29.24 -8.04 4.47
N ARG A 95 29.79 -8.58 3.39
CA ARG A 95 31.19 -8.99 3.36
C ARG A 95 32.00 -7.70 3.46
N SER A 96 32.51 -7.45 4.65
CA SER A 96 33.56 -6.46 4.90
C SER A 96 34.85 -6.90 4.20
N PRO A 97 35.65 -5.97 3.67
CA PRO A 97 37.02 -6.25 3.23
C PRO A 97 37.94 -6.53 4.43
#